data_AF-A0A812SYQ8-F1
#
_entry.id   AF-A0A812SYQ8-F1
#
_cell.length_a   1.000
_cell.length_b   1.000
_cell.length_c   1.000
_cell.angle_alpha   90.00
_cell.angle_beta   90.00
_cell.angle_gamma   90.00
#
_symmetry.space_group_name_H-M   'P 1'
#
loop_
_entity.id
_entity.type
_entity.pdbx_description
1 polymer ?
#
loop_
_entity_poly.entity_id
_entity_poly.type
_entity_poly.pdbx_seq_one_letter_code
_entity_poly.pdbx_strand_id
1 'polypeptide(L)'
;MALRCVLRACGILGYDLNGETSRLVLAIAAEAALQEESENSEGLEPAAPSAFDWLPSLWRVWGHTKGGLCTQAFLAVLMAAGRWQSLSLQDLRLRMQAALQRSGLEAAVTFRCSRELEGSLDQALSSAQTARALLIGLCYKEDEELRLEGSWNDVQDMRSWLLRQGIVREQDIRVLSDSSGDMTMMPSRNNILTQLEWLLCGENKCFGAPHGCCSGELPEEHLEAVQLLLLFAGHGDHAELLPSDWRRAGPIREREVSVLVDDLLPEGARLVCIFDCCDSSQMLSSLLRYRA
;
A
#
# COMPACT_ATOMS: atom_id res chain seq x y z
N MET A 1 -21.78 31.05 1.78
CA MET A 1 -21.10 30.69 0.51
C MET A 1 -19.84 31.51 0.21
N ALA A 2 -19.75 32.80 0.55
CA ALA A 2 -18.58 33.64 0.22
C ALA A 2 -17.34 33.47 1.15
N LEU A 3 -17.50 32.99 2.39
CA LEU A 3 -16.36 32.83 3.33
C LEU A 3 -15.48 31.60 3.06
N ARG A 4 -15.96 30.59 2.31
CA ARG A 4 -15.20 29.38 1.98
C ARG A 4 -14.10 29.64 0.93
N CYS A 5 -14.17 30.72 0.15
CA CYS A 5 -13.19 31.04 -0.89
C CYS A 5 -11.93 31.75 -0.35
N VAL A 6 -12.02 32.47 0.77
CA VAL A 6 -10.91 33.32 1.25
C VAL A 6 -9.84 32.53 2.00
N LEU A 7 -10.20 31.40 2.63
CA LEU A 7 -9.26 30.61 3.44
C LEU A 7 -8.37 29.64 2.65
N ARG A 8 -8.64 29.40 1.35
CA ARG A 8 -7.78 28.55 0.50
C ARG A 8 -6.47 29.22 0.07
N ALA A 9 -6.28 30.52 0.33
CA ALA A 9 -5.09 31.27 -0.05
C ALA A 9 -4.06 31.46 1.07
N CYS A 10 -4.33 30.98 2.29
CA CYS A 10 -3.41 31.09 3.42
C CYS A 10 -3.04 29.68 3.90
N GLY A 11 -1.79 29.26 3.67
CA GLY A 11 -1.25 27.93 3.93
C GLY A 11 -1.29 27.46 5.39
N ILE A 12 -2.50 27.17 5.90
CA ILE A 12 -2.75 26.48 7.16
C ILE A 12 -3.39 25.14 6.79
N LEU A 13 -2.55 24.17 6.39
CA LEU A 13 -2.96 22.80 6.07
C LEU A 13 -3.20 22.01 7.36
N GLY A 14 -4.45 22.06 7.84
CA GLY A 14 -5.07 20.96 8.58
C GLY A 14 -6.27 20.51 7.77
N TYR A 15 -6.06 19.69 6.74
CA TYR A 15 -7.19 19.14 6.00
C TYR A 15 -7.81 18.04 6.84
N ASP A 16 -9.00 18.37 7.32
CA ASP A 16 -9.84 17.54 8.13
C ASP A 16 -10.64 16.63 7.19
N LEU A 17 -10.28 15.35 7.14
CA LEU A 17 -11.17 14.31 6.61
C LEU A 17 -12.44 14.15 7.47
N ASN A 18 -12.65 14.98 8.51
CA ASN A 18 -13.87 15.00 9.30
C ASN A 18 -14.96 15.88 8.67
N GLY A 19 -15.50 15.37 7.57
CA GLY A 19 -16.79 15.78 7.05
C GLY A 19 -17.36 14.68 6.17
N GLU A 20 -18.17 13.79 6.75
CA GLU A 20 -19.07 12.85 6.06
C GLU A 20 -18.43 11.54 5.49
N THR A 21 -17.90 10.73 6.42
CA THR A 21 -18.10 9.26 6.63
C THR A 21 -18.22 8.21 5.51
N SER A 22 -17.86 8.45 4.25
CA SER A 22 -17.95 7.39 3.21
C SER A 22 -16.60 6.84 2.72
N ARG A 23 -15.50 7.59 2.87
CA ARG A 23 -14.18 7.20 2.37
C ARG A 23 -13.35 6.47 3.44
N LEU A 24 -12.67 5.41 3.02
CA LEU A 24 -11.75 4.64 3.87
C LEU A 24 -10.36 4.59 3.24
N VAL A 25 -9.32 4.97 3.98
CA VAL A 25 -7.93 4.77 3.57
C VAL A 25 -7.23 3.93 4.64
N LEU A 26 -6.60 2.84 4.22
CA LEU A 26 -5.80 1.95 5.05
C LEU A 26 -4.38 1.89 4.47
N ALA A 27 -3.37 2.25 5.25
CA ALA A 27 -1.97 2.02 4.90
C ALA A 27 -1.35 0.93 5.76
N ILE A 28 -0.61 0.04 5.10
CA ILE A 28 0.12 -1.08 5.69
C ILE A 28 1.59 -0.90 5.35
N ALA A 29 2.44 -0.95 6.38
CA ALA A 29 3.89 -0.84 6.27
C ALA A 29 4.55 -1.82 7.25
N ALA A 30 5.77 -2.27 6.92
CA ALA A 30 6.62 -3.01 7.83
C ALA A 30 8.02 -2.37 7.84
N GLU A 31 8.52 -2.08 9.03
CA GLU A 31 9.79 -1.39 9.22
C GLU A 31 10.70 -2.26 10.08
N ALA A 32 11.93 -2.51 9.62
CA ALA A 32 12.93 -3.20 10.43
C ALA A 32 13.23 -2.34 11.67
N ALA A 33 13.27 -2.95 12.85
CA ALA A 33 13.73 -2.26 14.04
C ALA A 33 15.20 -1.86 13.82
N LEU A 34 15.52 -0.59 14.02
CA LEU A 34 16.91 -0.16 14.14
C LEU A 34 17.50 -0.92 15.33
N GLN A 35 18.38 -1.88 15.07
CA GLN A 35 19.23 -2.42 16.12
C GLN A 35 20.17 -1.28 16.52
N GLU A 36 19.90 -0.65 17.66
CA GLU A 36 21.00 -0.02 18.40
C GLU A 36 21.99 -1.16 18.70
N GLU A 37 23.21 -1.05 18.20
CA GLU A 37 24.27 -2.03 18.45
C GLU A 37 24.52 -2.13 19.96
N SER A 38 23.81 -3.03 20.63
CA SER A 38 24.17 -3.47 21.97
C SER A 38 24.94 -4.77 21.86
N GLU A 39 26.26 -4.67 22.00
CA GLU A 39 27.12 -5.81 22.33
C GLU A 39 26.59 -6.46 23.62
N ASN A 40 25.98 -7.64 23.49
CA ASN A 40 26.12 -8.81 24.37
C ASN A 40 24.95 -9.78 24.14
N SER A 41 25.22 -10.89 23.44
CA SER A 41 24.31 -12.03 23.40
C SER A 41 24.90 -13.21 24.18
N GLU A 42 24.34 -13.52 25.34
CA GLU A 42 24.40 -14.86 25.90
C GLU A 42 23.00 -15.50 25.86
N GLY A 43 22.98 -16.68 25.23
CA GLY A 43 22.01 -17.79 25.26
C GLY A 43 20.56 -17.56 25.70
N LEU A 44 19.61 -17.89 24.81
CA LEU A 44 18.25 -18.27 25.19
C LEU A 44 17.82 -19.59 24.52
N GLU A 45 17.40 -20.55 25.35
CA GLU A 45 16.90 -21.89 25.02
C GLU A 45 15.58 -21.86 24.20
N PRO A 46 15.27 -22.89 23.40
CA PRO A 46 14.12 -22.89 22.51
C PRO A 46 12.80 -23.21 23.24
N ALA A 47 11.77 -22.41 22.96
CA ALA A 47 10.40 -22.62 23.44
C ALA A 47 9.69 -23.78 22.71
N ALA A 48 8.74 -24.40 23.42
CA ALA A 48 7.97 -25.59 23.03
C ALA A 48 7.15 -25.42 21.71
N PRO A 49 6.81 -26.51 21.00
CA PRO A 49 6.18 -26.43 19.68
C PRO A 49 4.75 -25.87 19.78
N SER A 50 4.46 -24.87 18.96
CA SER A 50 3.16 -24.17 18.90
C SER A 50 2.31 -24.67 17.73
N ALA A 51 1.00 -24.43 17.76
CA ALA A 51 -0.03 -24.89 16.81
C ALA A 51 0.10 -24.40 15.33
N PHE A 52 1.32 -24.11 14.88
CA PHE A 52 1.65 -23.55 13.57
C PHE A 52 2.82 -24.27 12.88
N ASP A 53 3.07 -25.54 13.22
CA ASP A 53 4.14 -26.40 12.68
C ASP A 53 4.05 -26.71 11.16
N TRP A 54 3.03 -26.20 10.46
CA TRP A 54 2.93 -26.32 8.99
C TRP A 54 3.60 -25.16 8.23
N LEU A 55 4.14 -24.16 8.95
CA LEU A 55 4.92 -23.03 8.42
C LEU A 55 6.31 -23.31 7.80
N PRO A 56 6.93 -24.51 7.83
CA PRO A 56 8.17 -24.77 7.07
C PRO A 56 8.02 -24.59 5.55
N SER A 57 6.80 -24.34 5.07
CA SER A 57 6.43 -24.15 3.67
C SER A 57 6.56 -22.71 3.16
N LEU A 58 6.57 -21.70 4.03
CA LEU A 58 6.62 -20.29 3.62
C LEU A 58 7.85 -19.97 2.76
N TRP A 59 8.96 -20.66 3.06
CA TRP A 59 10.25 -20.54 2.36
C TRP A 59 10.54 -21.69 1.40
N ARG A 60 9.72 -22.75 1.37
CA ARG A 60 9.87 -23.93 0.48
C ARG A 60 8.99 -23.88 -0.76
N VAL A 61 7.84 -23.20 -0.73
CA VAL A 61 7.02 -22.98 -1.94
C VAL A 61 7.72 -21.98 -2.87
N TRP A 62 8.49 -21.06 -2.31
CA TRP A 62 9.13 -19.94 -3.01
C TRP A 62 10.62 -19.81 -2.63
N GLY A 63 11.42 -20.86 -2.89
CA GLY A 63 12.83 -20.93 -2.47
C GLY A 63 13.58 -19.59 -2.57
N HIS A 64 14.21 -19.16 -1.47
CA HIS A 64 14.97 -17.89 -1.38
C HIS A 64 14.34 -16.70 -2.12
N THR A 65 13.02 -16.51 -2.10
CA THR A 65 12.42 -15.37 -2.80
C THR A 65 12.74 -14.08 -2.05
N LYS A 66 13.42 -13.19 -2.77
CA LYS A 66 14.05 -11.97 -2.30
C LYS A 66 13.05 -10.82 -2.12
N GLY A 67 11.78 -11.09 -1.86
CA GLY A 67 10.70 -10.08 -1.81
C GLY A 67 10.78 -9.16 -0.58
N GLY A 68 10.02 -8.06 -0.61
CA GLY A 68 9.92 -7.09 0.47
C GLY A 68 9.18 -7.63 1.68
N LEU A 69 9.56 -7.13 2.87
CA LEU A 69 9.09 -7.68 4.14
C LEU A 69 7.60 -7.50 4.33
N CYS A 70 7.08 -6.34 3.94
CA CYS A 70 5.69 -5.98 4.19
C CYS A 70 4.74 -6.83 3.34
N THR A 71 5.00 -6.89 2.04
CA THR A 71 4.15 -7.58 1.06
C THR A 71 4.18 -9.07 1.29
N GLN A 72 5.37 -9.64 1.49
CA GLN A 72 5.51 -11.08 1.68
C GLN A 72 4.87 -11.53 2.98
N ALA A 73 5.06 -10.80 4.10
CA ALA A 73 4.40 -11.13 5.36
C ALA A 73 2.86 -11.02 5.25
N PHE A 74 2.36 -10.00 4.56
CA PHE A 74 0.94 -9.80 4.32
C PHE A 74 0.35 -10.98 3.53
N LEU A 75 0.91 -11.28 2.35
CA LEU A 75 0.45 -12.38 1.50
C LEU A 75 0.55 -13.73 2.20
N ALA A 76 1.63 -13.96 2.95
CA ALA A 76 1.83 -15.17 3.72
C ALA A 76 0.68 -15.44 4.71
N VAL A 77 0.29 -14.42 5.48
CA VAL A 77 -0.81 -14.54 6.44
C VAL A 77 -2.15 -14.76 5.74
N LEU A 78 -2.38 -14.07 4.62
CA LEU A 78 -3.63 -14.21 3.86
C LEU A 78 -3.77 -15.58 3.23
N MET A 79 -2.70 -16.12 2.65
CA MET A 79 -2.70 -17.47 2.07
C MET A 79 -2.80 -18.55 3.15
N ALA A 80 -2.25 -18.29 4.34
CA ALA A 80 -2.35 -19.16 5.49
C ALA A 80 -3.75 -19.20 6.11
N ALA A 81 -4.46 -18.08 6.04
CA ALA A 81 -5.80 -17.97 6.55
C ALA A 81 -6.78 -18.62 5.58
N GLY A 82 -7.27 -19.82 5.92
CA GLY A 82 -8.30 -20.49 5.12
C GLY A 82 -9.57 -19.66 4.90
N ARG A 83 -9.82 -18.64 5.74
CA ARG A 83 -10.81 -17.57 5.54
C ARG A 83 -10.19 -16.21 5.90
N TRP A 84 -9.40 -15.64 4.99
CA TRP A 84 -8.72 -14.35 5.23
C TRP A 84 -9.70 -13.19 5.46
N GLN A 85 -10.91 -13.27 4.89
CA GLN A 85 -11.97 -12.25 5.03
C GLN A 85 -12.40 -12.06 6.50
N SER A 86 -12.31 -13.12 7.32
CA SER A 86 -12.70 -13.05 8.74
C SER A 86 -11.59 -12.56 9.66
N LEU A 87 -10.37 -12.32 9.14
CA LEU A 87 -9.29 -11.80 9.97
C LEU A 87 -9.62 -10.36 10.40
N SER A 88 -9.48 -10.07 11.69
CA SER A 88 -9.43 -8.66 12.14
C SER A 88 -8.11 -8.03 11.68
N LEU A 89 -8.08 -6.70 11.55
CA LEU A 89 -6.82 -5.99 11.27
C LEU A 89 -5.76 -6.24 12.35
N GLN A 90 -6.19 -6.34 13.61
CA GLN A 90 -5.30 -6.65 14.74
C GLN A 90 -4.70 -8.06 14.60
N ASP A 91 -5.53 -9.07 14.27
CA ASP A 91 -5.05 -10.44 14.05
C ASP A 91 -4.08 -10.52 12.87
N LEU A 92 -4.40 -9.84 11.77
CA LEU A 92 -3.52 -9.78 10.61
C LEU A 92 -2.17 -9.15 10.99
N ARG A 93 -2.17 -8.00 11.67
CA ARG A 93 -0.96 -7.31 12.13
C ARG A 93 -0.10 -8.20 13.03
N LEU A 94 -0.71 -8.84 14.03
CA LEU A 94 -0.01 -9.73 14.96
C LEU A 94 0.58 -10.95 14.24
N ARG A 95 -0.15 -11.54 13.28
CA ARG A 95 0.34 -12.68 12.50
C ARG A 95 1.46 -12.30 11.54
N MET A 96 1.40 -11.10 10.95
CA MET A 96 2.49 -10.58 10.11
C MET A 96 3.75 -10.36 10.94
N GLN A 97 3.63 -9.73 12.11
CA GLN A 97 4.75 -9.54 13.05
C GLN A 97 5.36 -10.89 13.45
N ALA A 98 4.53 -11.86 13.83
CA ALA A 98 5.00 -13.19 14.21
C ALA A 98 5.68 -13.93 13.04
N ALA A 99 5.22 -13.74 11.80
CA ALA A 99 5.85 -14.33 10.62
C ALA A 99 7.25 -13.74 10.37
N LEU A 100 7.41 -12.43 10.52
CA LEU A 100 8.71 -11.75 10.37
C LEU A 100 9.69 -12.19 11.48
N GLN A 101 9.26 -12.17 12.74
CA GLN A 101 10.09 -12.58 13.89
C GLN A 101 10.60 -14.02 13.76
N ARG A 102 9.74 -14.97 13.36
CA ARG A 102 10.14 -16.38 13.16
C ARG A 102 11.16 -16.56 12.04
N SER A 103 11.26 -15.59 11.15
CA SER A 103 12.19 -15.58 10.02
C SER A 103 13.51 -14.90 10.38
N GLY A 104 13.72 -14.58 11.66
CA GLY A 104 14.92 -13.92 12.17
C GLY A 104 14.93 -12.41 11.94
N LEU A 105 13.78 -11.82 11.60
CA LEU A 105 13.67 -10.40 11.27
C LEU A 105 12.88 -9.67 12.36
N GLU A 106 13.55 -8.77 13.08
CA GLU A 106 12.88 -7.86 14.01
C GLU A 106 12.30 -6.69 13.24
N ALA A 107 11.00 -6.73 12.97
CA ALA A 107 10.31 -5.68 12.23
C ALA A 107 8.97 -5.32 12.88
N ALA A 108 8.69 -4.03 12.95
CA ALA A 108 7.42 -3.47 13.37
C ALA A 108 6.48 -3.35 12.17
N VAL A 109 5.40 -4.14 12.19
CA VAL A 109 4.29 -3.96 11.25
C VAL A 109 3.33 -2.89 11.78
N THR A 110 3.08 -1.87 10.96
CA THR A 110 2.25 -0.72 11.31
C THR A 110 1.05 -0.61 10.38
N PHE A 111 -0.14 -0.56 10.97
CA PHE A 111 -1.40 -0.34 10.25
C PHE A 111 -1.93 1.05 10.64
N ARG A 112 -2.19 1.89 9.65
CA ARG A 112 -2.72 3.24 9.84
C ARG A 112 -3.97 3.45 9.02
N CYS A 113 -4.97 4.10 9.60
CA CYS A 113 -6.26 4.27 8.97
C CYS A 113 -6.77 5.71 9.09
N SER A 114 -7.58 6.13 8.11
CA SER A 114 -8.25 7.43 8.12
C SER A 114 -9.35 7.53 9.19
N ARG A 115 -9.86 6.37 9.65
CA ARG A 115 -10.85 6.26 10.74
C ARG A 115 -10.59 5.01 11.58
N GLU A 116 -11.20 4.92 12.75
CA GLU A 116 -11.18 3.71 13.55
C GLU A 116 -11.87 2.56 12.81
N LEU A 117 -11.26 1.38 12.82
CA LEU A 117 -11.77 0.18 12.16
C LEU A 117 -11.94 -0.93 13.19
N GLU A 118 -13.17 -1.12 13.66
CA GLU A 118 -13.53 -2.23 14.57
C GLU A 118 -13.81 -3.55 13.80
N GLY A 119 -13.67 -3.53 12.47
CA GLY A 119 -14.13 -4.59 11.58
C GLY A 119 -13.07 -5.57 11.06
N SER A 120 -13.54 -6.56 10.30
CA SER A 120 -12.67 -7.52 9.61
C SER A 120 -12.02 -6.91 8.36
N LEU A 121 -10.97 -7.57 7.87
CA LEU A 121 -10.27 -7.22 6.64
C LEU A 121 -11.18 -7.22 5.41
N ASP A 122 -12.29 -7.97 5.44
CA ASP A 122 -13.33 -7.92 4.41
C ASP A 122 -13.87 -6.50 4.22
N GLN A 123 -14.02 -5.71 5.28
CA GLN A 123 -14.46 -4.31 5.15
C GLN A 123 -13.45 -3.43 4.39
N ALA A 124 -12.18 -3.85 4.31
CA ALA A 124 -11.12 -3.13 3.62
C ALA A 124 -10.80 -3.70 2.24
N LEU A 125 -11.15 -4.97 1.94
CA LEU A 125 -10.75 -5.69 0.72
C LEU A 125 -11.88 -6.55 0.09
N SER A 126 -13.16 -6.32 0.45
CA SER A 126 -14.29 -7.10 -0.09
C SER A 126 -14.41 -6.97 -1.60
N SER A 127 -15.02 -7.97 -2.25
CA SER A 127 -15.41 -7.87 -3.67
C SER A 127 -16.34 -6.67 -3.85
N ALA A 128 -15.89 -5.69 -4.61
CA ALA A 128 -16.64 -4.51 -5.00
C ALA A 128 -17.12 -4.65 -6.44
N GLN A 129 -18.20 -3.96 -6.79
CA GLN A 129 -18.64 -3.85 -8.18
C GLN A 129 -17.58 -3.19 -9.06
N THR A 130 -16.84 -2.24 -8.49
CA THR A 130 -15.70 -1.58 -9.10
C THR A 130 -14.47 -1.80 -8.25
N ALA A 131 -13.48 -2.52 -8.79
CA ALA A 131 -12.20 -2.73 -8.14
C ALA A 131 -11.05 -2.40 -9.09
N ARG A 132 -10.03 -1.69 -8.62
CA ARG A 132 -8.83 -1.35 -9.39
C ARG A 132 -7.58 -1.53 -8.55
N ALA A 133 -6.48 -1.96 -9.17
CA ALA A 133 -5.19 -2.06 -8.51
C ALA A 133 -4.07 -1.40 -9.32
N LEU A 134 -3.21 -0.67 -8.64
CA LEU A 134 -1.94 -0.18 -9.16
C LEU A 134 -0.81 -0.87 -8.40
N LEU A 135 0.00 -1.62 -9.12
CA LEU A 135 1.13 -2.37 -8.57
C LEU A 135 2.42 -1.81 -9.14
N ILE A 136 3.30 -1.29 -8.29
CA ILE A 136 4.54 -0.63 -8.69
C ILE A 136 5.71 -1.41 -8.07
N GLY A 137 6.63 -1.88 -8.90
CA GLY A 137 7.79 -2.65 -8.46
C GLY A 137 9.08 -2.17 -9.13
N LEU A 138 10.00 -1.63 -8.34
CA LEU A 138 11.30 -1.13 -8.79
C LEU A 138 12.44 -1.98 -8.23
N CYS A 139 13.33 -2.47 -9.10
CA CYS A 139 14.56 -3.13 -8.68
C CYS A 139 15.83 -2.33 -8.99
N TYR A 140 15.70 -1.15 -9.61
CA TYR A 140 16.79 -0.22 -9.94
C TYR A 140 17.95 -0.91 -10.65
N LYS A 141 17.65 -1.73 -11.68
CA LYS A 141 18.63 -2.59 -12.39
C LYS A 141 19.93 -1.88 -12.79
N GLU A 142 19.81 -0.62 -13.20
CA GLU A 142 20.89 0.20 -13.75
C GLU A 142 21.59 1.07 -12.69
N ASP A 143 21.13 1.05 -11.43
CA ASP A 143 21.70 1.82 -10.32
C ASP A 143 22.25 0.83 -9.28
N GLU A 144 23.58 0.61 -9.30
CA GLU A 144 24.24 -0.37 -8.43
C GLU A 144 24.05 -0.07 -6.93
N GLU A 145 23.87 1.20 -6.56
CA GLU A 145 23.69 1.62 -5.16
C GLU A 145 22.28 1.32 -4.64
N LEU A 146 21.28 1.34 -5.52
CA LEU A 146 19.86 1.17 -5.19
C LEU A 146 19.30 -0.18 -5.62
N ARG A 147 20.17 -1.09 -6.08
CA ARG A 147 19.74 -2.35 -6.68
C ARG A 147 18.98 -3.21 -5.68
N LEU A 148 17.77 -3.59 -6.04
CA LEU A 148 16.95 -4.58 -5.32
C LEU A 148 16.73 -5.81 -6.20
N GLU A 149 16.27 -6.90 -5.59
CA GLU A 149 16.05 -8.17 -6.29
C GLU A 149 14.64 -8.75 -6.04
N GLY A 150 13.82 -8.04 -5.26
CA GLY A 150 12.56 -8.53 -4.70
C GLY A 150 11.29 -7.96 -5.26
N SER A 151 11.31 -6.67 -5.60
CA SER A 151 10.10 -5.88 -5.79
C SER A 151 9.26 -6.36 -6.99
N TRP A 152 9.88 -6.99 -7.98
CA TRP A 152 9.12 -7.64 -9.06
C TRP A 152 8.34 -8.87 -8.59
N ASN A 153 8.91 -9.65 -7.68
CA ASN A 153 8.22 -10.80 -7.09
C ASN A 153 7.02 -10.32 -6.26
N ASP A 154 7.19 -9.26 -5.46
CA ASP A 154 6.10 -8.67 -4.67
C ASP A 154 4.91 -8.25 -5.55
N VAL A 155 5.19 -7.58 -6.67
CA VAL A 155 4.18 -7.21 -7.66
C VAL A 155 3.52 -8.44 -8.28
N GLN A 156 4.30 -9.44 -8.68
CA GLN A 156 3.78 -10.66 -9.30
C GLN A 156 2.92 -11.48 -8.34
N ASP A 157 3.34 -11.62 -7.10
CA ASP A 157 2.65 -12.37 -6.05
C ASP A 157 1.36 -11.69 -5.65
N MET A 158 1.39 -10.36 -5.48
CA MET A 158 0.19 -9.57 -5.20
C MET A 158 -0.81 -9.64 -6.35
N ARG A 159 -0.36 -9.44 -7.60
CA ARG A 159 -1.23 -9.58 -8.79
C ARG A 159 -1.87 -10.96 -8.82
N SER A 160 -1.07 -12.00 -8.63
CA SER A 160 -1.56 -13.38 -8.64
C SER A 160 -2.56 -13.64 -7.52
N TRP A 161 -2.33 -13.09 -6.33
CA TRP A 161 -3.26 -13.21 -5.21
C TRP A 161 -4.60 -12.50 -5.50
N LEU A 162 -4.57 -11.26 -5.98
CA LEU A 162 -5.79 -10.50 -6.30
C LEU A 162 -6.68 -11.23 -7.33
N LEU A 163 -6.07 -11.77 -8.38
CA LEU A 163 -6.76 -12.52 -9.42
C LEU A 163 -7.34 -13.83 -8.89
N ARG A 164 -6.56 -14.59 -8.09
CA ARG A 164 -7.01 -15.85 -7.49
C ARG A 164 -8.19 -15.68 -6.54
N GLN A 165 -8.22 -14.57 -5.79
CA GLN A 165 -9.32 -14.26 -4.87
C GLN A 165 -10.52 -13.62 -5.57
N GLY A 166 -10.41 -13.24 -6.85
CA GLY A 166 -11.47 -12.55 -7.57
C GLY A 166 -11.75 -11.13 -7.05
N ILE A 167 -10.77 -10.49 -6.41
CA ILE A 167 -10.91 -9.13 -5.84
C ILE A 167 -10.87 -8.09 -6.96
N VAL A 168 -9.97 -8.26 -7.93
CA VAL A 168 -9.77 -7.35 -9.07
C VAL A 168 -9.69 -8.18 -10.35
N ARG A 169 -10.30 -7.69 -11.44
CA ARG A 169 -10.19 -8.33 -12.75
C ARG A 169 -8.87 -7.93 -13.41
N GLU A 170 -8.34 -8.78 -14.27
CA GLU A 170 -7.05 -8.56 -14.96
C GLU A 170 -6.97 -7.19 -15.65
N GLN A 171 -8.02 -6.79 -16.37
CA GLN A 171 -8.05 -5.49 -17.07
C GLN A 171 -8.07 -4.27 -16.14
N ASP A 172 -8.42 -4.45 -14.86
CA ASP A 172 -8.49 -3.39 -13.87
C ASP A 172 -7.22 -3.36 -12.98
N ILE A 173 -6.16 -4.06 -13.39
CA ILE A 173 -4.84 -4.03 -12.76
C ILE A 173 -3.87 -3.32 -13.70
N ARG A 174 -3.21 -2.26 -13.22
CA ARG A 174 -2.06 -1.64 -13.90
C ARG A 174 -0.77 -1.92 -13.14
N VAL A 175 0.27 -2.24 -13.90
CA VAL A 175 1.58 -2.59 -13.36
C VAL A 175 2.62 -1.63 -13.91
N LEU A 176 3.40 -0.99 -13.03
CA LEU A 176 4.61 -0.27 -13.41
C LEU A 176 5.82 -1.05 -12.90
N SER A 177 6.78 -1.32 -13.78
CA SER A 177 7.97 -2.09 -13.44
C SER A 177 9.14 -1.77 -14.35
N ASP A 178 10.33 -1.64 -13.74
CA ASP A 178 11.60 -1.54 -14.45
C ASP A 178 12.16 -2.92 -14.87
N SER A 179 11.34 -3.97 -14.79
CA SER A 179 11.73 -5.31 -15.26
C SER A 179 11.93 -5.35 -16.76
N SER A 180 11.16 -4.56 -17.50
CA SER A 180 11.16 -4.46 -18.96
C SER A 180 11.71 -3.10 -19.43
N GLY A 181 12.21 -3.04 -20.67
CA GLY A 181 12.64 -1.79 -21.30
C GLY A 181 11.50 -0.92 -21.85
N ASP A 182 10.24 -1.23 -21.55
CA ASP A 182 9.09 -0.44 -22.01
C ASP A 182 8.98 0.87 -21.21
N MET A 183 9.27 1.97 -21.88
CA MET A 183 9.24 3.32 -21.29
C MET A 183 7.85 3.76 -20.81
N THR A 184 6.77 3.18 -21.37
CA THR A 184 5.39 3.51 -20.95
C THR A 184 5.02 2.86 -19.62
N MET A 185 5.65 1.72 -19.30
CA MET A 185 5.46 0.96 -18.07
C MET A 185 6.59 1.17 -17.06
N MET A 186 7.59 1.98 -17.43
CA MET A 186 8.68 2.38 -16.55
C MET A 186 8.13 3.18 -15.35
N PRO A 187 8.51 2.85 -14.10
CA PRO A 187 8.04 3.53 -12.90
C PRO A 187 8.77 4.88 -12.70
N SER A 188 8.73 5.74 -13.71
CA SER A 188 9.20 7.12 -13.64
C SER A 188 8.27 7.97 -12.77
N ARG A 189 8.75 9.11 -12.30
CA ARG A 189 7.95 10.03 -11.48
C ARG A 189 6.61 10.38 -12.15
N ASN A 190 6.67 10.73 -13.43
CA ASN A 190 5.49 11.09 -14.19
C ASN A 190 4.52 9.92 -14.32
N ASN A 191 5.02 8.74 -14.69
CA ASN A 191 4.17 7.56 -14.87
C ASN A 191 3.50 7.15 -13.57
N ILE A 192 4.21 7.17 -12.43
CA ILE A 192 3.63 6.84 -11.13
C ILE A 192 2.47 7.78 -10.79
N LEU A 193 2.65 9.10 -10.93
CA LEU A 193 1.60 10.08 -10.64
C LEU A 193 0.39 9.92 -11.58
N THR A 194 0.62 9.76 -12.89
CA THR A 194 -0.45 9.52 -13.86
C THR A 194 -1.22 8.24 -13.56
N GLN A 195 -0.55 7.17 -13.14
CA GLN A 195 -1.24 5.93 -12.79
C GLN A 195 -1.96 6.01 -11.44
N LEU A 196 -1.45 6.80 -10.48
CA LEU A 196 -2.15 7.07 -9.23
C LEU A 196 -3.46 7.83 -9.49
N GLU A 197 -3.46 8.82 -10.39
CA GLU A 197 -4.70 9.48 -10.82
C GLU A 197 -5.69 8.49 -11.43
N TRP A 198 -5.23 7.63 -12.34
CA TRP A 198 -6.06 6.57 -12.90
C TRP A 198 -6.62 5.64 -11.81
N LEU A 199 -5.82 5.26 -10.81
CA LEU A 199 -6.27 4.42 -9.71
C LEU A 199 -7.43 5.08 -8.96
N LEU A 200 -7.33 6.39 -8.70
CA LEU A 200 -8.31 7.12 -7.90
C LEU A 200 -9.59 7.41 -8.70
N CYS A 201 -9.48 8.03 -9.89
CA CYS A 201 -10.65 8.53 -10.62
C CYS A 201 -11.01 7.77 -11.92
N GLY A 202 -10.16 6.86 -12.39
CA GLY A 202 -10.44 5.98 -13.53
C GLY A 202 -10.00 6.60 -14.85
N GLU A 203 -10.40 5.99 -15.97
CA GLU A 203 -10.00 6.45 -17.31
C GLU A 203 -10.62 7.79 -17.71
N ASN A 204 -11.70 8.21 -17.04
CA ASN A 204 -12.54 9.33 -17.45
C ASN A 204 -12.19 10.68 -16.80
N LYS A 205 -10.91 10.98 -16.54
CA LYS A 205 -10.47 12.35 -16.25
C LYS A 205 -9.08 12.69 -16.76
N CYS A 206 -9.04 13.66 -17.67
CA CYS A 206 -7.85 14.38 -18.07
C CYS A 206 -7.43 15.40 -17.00
N PHE A 207 -6.12 15.45 -16.74
CA PHE A 207 -5.45 16.53 -16.01
C PHE A 207 -5.82 17.90 -16.60
N GLY A 208 -6.26 18.87 -15.78
CA GLY A 208 -6.45 20.27 -16.19
C GLY A 208 -7.88 20.86 -16.17
N ALA A 209 -8.90 20.15 -15.68
CA ALA A 209 -10.22 20.76 -15.47
C ALA A 209 -10.24 21.62 -14.18
N PRO A 210 -10.65 22.91 -14.22
CA PRO A 210 -10.55 23.82 -13.05
C PRO A 210 -11.54 23.52 -11.92
N HIS A 211 -12.35 22.47 -12.04
CA HIS A 211 -13.34 22.08 -11.06
C HIS A 211 -13.36 20.56 -11.01
N GLY A 212 -13.04 19.99 -9.85
CA GLY A 212 -13.05 18.55 -9.55
C GLY A 212 -14.43 17.92 -9.66
N CYS A 213 -15.04 17.93 -10.84
CA CYS A 213 -16.29 17.23 -11.12
C CYS A 213 -15.99 15.76 -11.36
N CYS A 214 -15.77 14.99 -10.29
CA CYS A 214 -16.22 13.59 -10.27
C CYS A 214 -17.67 13.66 -9.80
N SER A 215 -18.50 14.38 -10.55
CA SER A 215 -19.96 14.27 -10.48
C SER A 215 -20.41 13.49 -11.71
N GLY A 216 -19.70 12.41 -12.03
CA GLY A 216 -20.43 11.24 -12.46
C GLY A 216 -21.07 10.76 -11.17
N GLU A 217 -22.30 11.17 -10.92
CA GLU A 217 -23.17 10.46 -10.00
C GLU A 217 -23.09 9.00 -10.47
N LEU A 218 -22.30 8.18 -9.78
CA LEU A 218 -22.65 6.76 -9.72
C LEU A 218 -24.10 6.81 -9.24
N PRO A 219 -25.07 6.26 -9.99
CA PRO A 219 -26.46 6.29 -9.57
C PRO A 219 -26.51 5.88 -8.10
N GLU A 220 -27.33 6.51 -7.25
CA GLU A 220 -27.37 6.22 -5.79
C GLU A 220 -27.48 4.71 -5.47
N GLU A 221 -28.03 3.94 -6.41
CA GLU A 221 -28.17 2.48 -6.45
C GLU A 221 -26.88 1.69 -6.76
N HIS A 222 -25.75 2.36 -7.05
CA HIS A 222 -24.43 1.82 -7.38
C HIS A 222 -23.30 2.33 -6.45
N LEU A 223 -23.64 2.89 -5.29
CA LEU A 223 -22.69 3.17 -4.19
C LEU A 223 -22.17 1.86 -3.53
N GLU A 224 -22.04 0.78 -4.30
CA GLU A 224 -21.28 -0.40 -3.91
C GLU A 224 -19.80 0.01 -3.85
N ALA A 225 -19.26 0.02 -2.63
CA ALA A 225 -17.98 0.64 -2.29
C ALA A 225 -16.86 0.32 -3.30
N VAL A 226 -16.32 1.34 -3.98
CA VAL A 226 -15.20 1.19 -4.92
C VAL A 226 -13.97 0.70 -4.16
N GLN A 227 -13.40 -0.45 -4.54
CA GLN A 227 -12.21 -1.02 -3.91
C GLN A 227 -10.96 -0.67 -4.70
N LEU A 228 -10.05 0.08 -4.10
CA LEU A 228 -8.79 0.50 -4.70
C LEU A 228 -7.63 -0.12 -3.93
N LEU A 229 -6.62 -0.59 -4.64
CA LEU A 229 -5.38 -1.08 -4.04
C LEU A 229 -4.16 -0.42 -4.70
N LEU A 230 -3.27 0.10 -3.86
CA LEU A 230 -1.95 0.55 -4.24
C LEU A 230 -0.91 -0.35 -3.57
N LEU A 231 -0.03 -0.95 -4.36
CA LEU A 231 1.21 -1.55 -3.87
C LEU A 231 2.37 -0.76 -4.43
N PHE A 232 3.25 -0.28 -3.56
CA PHE A 232 4.55 0.25 -3.95
C PHE A 232 5.65 -0.59 -3.30
N ALA A 233 6.46 -1.26 -4.11
CA ALA A 233 7.64 -2.01 -3.69
C ALA A 233 8.89 -1.41 -4.34
N GLY A 234 9.80 -0.90 -3.52
CA GLY A 234 10.99 -0.19 -3.97
C GLY A 234 11.70 0.56 -2.83
N HIS A 235 12.55 1.52 -3.16
CA HIS A 235 13.16 2.38 -2.14
C HIS A 235 12.26 3.55 -1.75
N GLY A 236 12.38 3.94 -0.49
CA GLY A 236 11.80 5.15 0.08
C GLY A 236 12.80 5.79 1.04
N ASP A 237 12.63 7.07 1.29
CA ASP A 237 13.46 7.85 2.20
C ASP A 237 12.59 8.94 2.86
N HIS A 238 12.51 8.96 4.19
CA HIS A 238 11.83 10.03 4.94
C HIS A 238 10.45 10.46 4.41
N ALA A 239 9.52 9.50 4.27
CA ALA A 239 8.18 9.72 3.71
C ALA A 239 8.18 10.12 2.21
N GLU A 240 9.21 9.74 1.48
CA GLU A 240 9.28 9.90 0.03
C GLU A 240 9.41 8.54 -0.67
N LEU A 241 8.83 8.42 -1.86
CA LEU A 241 8.97 7.26 -2.75
C LEU A 241 9.99 7.60 -3.84
N LEU A 242 10.91 6.68 -4.12
CA LEU A 242 11.94 6.90 -5.14
C LEU A 242 11.54 6.29 -6.49
N PRO A 243 11.07 7.09 -7.48
CA PRO A 243 10.85 6.62 -8.84
C PRO A 243 12.15 6.22 -9.55
N SER A 244 12.07 5.54 -10.69
CA SER A 244 13.25 5.12 -11.45
C SER A 244 14.12 6.29 -11.93
N ASP A 245 13.55 7.48 -12.12
CA ASP A 245 14.26 8.69 -12.54
C ASP A 245 14.40 9.73 -11.42
N TRP A 246 14.35 9.31 -10.15
CA TRP A 246 14.40 10.19 -8.97
C TRP A 246 15.62 11.14 -8.97
N ARG A 247 16.79 10.70 -9.46
CA ARG A 247 17.99 11.55 -9.53
C ARG A 247 17.79 12.79 -10.42
N ARG A 248 16.88 12.71 -11.40
CA ARG A 248 16.57 13.81 -12.34
C ARG A 248 15.25 14.51 -12.00
N ALA A 249 14.20 13.74 -11.76
CA ALA A 249 12.83 14.25 -11.56
C ALA A 249 12.54 14.58 -10.08
N GLY A 250 13.41 14.16 -9.17
CA GLY A 250 13.18 14.21 -7.74
C GLY A 250 12.32 13.04 -7.23
N PRO A 251 12.29 12.86 -5.90
CA PRO A 251 11.42 11.89 -5.25
C PRO A 251 9.93 12.31 -5.32
N ILE A 252 9.03 11.39 -4.99
CA ILE A 252 7.58 11.67 -4.80
C ILE A 252 7.31 11.77 -3.31
N ARG A 253 6.91 12.95 -2.82
CA ARG A 253 6.71 13.16 -1.38
C ARG A 253 5.36 12.68 -0.90
N GLU A 254 5.27 12.27 0.36
CA GLU A 254 4.00 11.90 1.03
C GLU A 254 2.90 12.91 0.77
N ARG A 255 3.18 14.21 0.94
CA ARG A 255 2.19 15.28 0.77
C ARG A 255 1.59 15.28 -0.63
N GLU A 256 2.39 14.98 -1.65
CA GLU A 256 1.90 14.94 -3.04
C GLU A 256 0.89 13.80 -3.22
N VAL A 257 1.22 12.62 -2.68
CA VAL A 257 0.32 11.47 -2.69
C VAL A 257 -0.95 11.77 -1.89
N SER A 258 -0.82 12.37 -0.71
CA SER A 258 -1.95 12.71 0.17
C SER A 258 -2.89 13.73 -0.45
N VAL A 259 -2.37 14.75 -1.14
CA VAL A 259 -3.20 15.72 -1.89
C VAL A 259 -3.97 15.02 -3.01
N LEU A 260 -3.31 14.16 -3.80
CA LEU A 260 -4.00 13.40 -4.85
C LEU A 260 -5.12 12.53 -4.28
N VAL A 261 -4.86 11.82 -3.18
CA VAL A 261 -5.86 10.97 -2.52
C VAL A 261 -7.02 11.81 -1.99
N ASP A 262 -6.76 12.94 -1.32
CA ASP A 262 -7.82 13.83 -0.81
C ASP A 262 -8.71 14.38 -1.94
N ASP A 263 -8.07 14.84 -3.03
CA ASP A 263 -8.74 15.50 -4.15
C ASP A 263 -9.50 14.52 -5.07
N LEU A 264 -8.99 13.29 -5.26
CA LEU A 264 -9.47 12.38 -6.31
C LEU A 264 -10.16 11.13 -5.80
N LEU A 265 -9.99 10.74 -4.53
CA LEU A 265 -10.62 9.53 -4.00
C LEU A 265 -12.15 9.69 -4.04
N PRO A 266 -12.89 8.81 -4.75
CA PRO A 266 -14.34 8.92 -4.84
C PRO A 266 -15.02 8.77 -3.49
N GLU A 267 -16.20 9.35 -3.36
CA GLU A 267 -17.07 9.10 -2.21
C GLU A 267 -17.42 7.61 -2.10
N GLY A 268 -17.48 7.06 -0.88
CA GLY A 268 -17.75 5.62 -0.67
C GLY A 268 -16.58 4.68 -0.99
N ALA A 269 -15.46 5.19 -1.52
CA ALA A 269 -14.33 4.36 -1.93
C ALA A 269 -13.48 3.91 -0.73
N ARG A 270 -12.85 2.75 -0.91
CA ARG A 270 -11.90 2.14 0.02
C ARG A 270 -10.56 2.04 -0.69
N LEU A 271 -9.53 2.65 -0.14
CA LEU A 271 -8.17 2.61 -0.65
C LEU A 271 -7.28 1.86 0.35
N VAL A 272 -6.72 0.74 -0.09
CA VAL A 272 -5.69 0.00 0.65
C VAL A 272 -4.34 0.27 0.00
N CYS A 273 -3.41 0.83 0.76
CA CYS A 273 -2.05 1.11 0.35
C CYS A 273 -1.09 0.18 1.09
N ILE A 274 -0.26 -0.56 0.37
CA ILE A 274 0.84 -1.35 0.90
C ILE A 274 2.12 -0.67 0.46
N PHE A 275 2.89 -0.19 1.42
CA PHE A 275 4.19 0.42 1.19
C PHE A 275 5.28 -0.54 1.65
N ASP A 276 5.93 -1.16 0.68
CA ASP A 276 7.08 -2.06 0.89
C ASP A 276 8.36 -1.32 0.49
N CYS A 277 8.67 -0.32 1.29
CA CYS A 277 9.86 0.52 1.16
C CYS A 277 10.38 0.94 2.53
N CYS A 278 11.66 1.29 2.58
CA CYS A 278 12.34 1.81 3.77
C CYS A 278 11.67 3.12 4.24
N ASP A 279 11.52 3.31 5.55
CA ASP A 279 10.91 4.51 6.17
C ASP A 279 9.52 4.89 5.60
N SER A 280 8.66 3.88 5.41
CA SER A 280 7.28 4.04 4.93
C SER A 280 6.28 4.37 6.03
N SER A 281 6.71 4.38 7.31
CA SER A 281 5.85 4.58 8.48
C SER A 281 5.27 6.00 8.58
N GLN A 282 5.74 6.93 7.75
CA GLN A 282 5.24 8.29 7.64
C GLN A 282 4.37 8.54 6.39
N MET A 283 4.31 7.61 5.43
CA MET A 283 3.49 7.75 4.21
C MET A 283 2.00 7.97 4.55
N LEU A 284 1.32 8.86 3.83
CA LEU A 284 -0.06 9.27 4.08
C LEU A 284 -0.36 9.77 5.52
N SER A 285 0.65 10.19 6.29
CA SER A 285 0.48 10.64 7.67
C SER A 285 -0.51 11.79 7.83
N SER A 286 -0.62 12.66 6.83
CA SER A 286 -1.59 13.76 6.84
C SER A 286 -3.06 13.31 6.75
N LEU A 287 -3.31 12.14 6.17
CA LEU A 287 -4.65 11.55 6.03
C LEU A 287 -4.96 10.52 7.12
N LEU A 288 -3.94 9.93 7.73
CA LEU A 288 -4.08 8.78 8.61
C LEU A 288 -3.81 9.18 10.06
N ARG A 289 -4.89 9.34 10.83
CA ARG A 289 -4.84 9.82 12.22
C ARG A 289 -4.98 8.70 13.25
N TYR A 290 -5.41 7.51 12.83
CA TYR A 290 -5.66 6.37 13.72
C TYR A 290 -4.66 5.24 13.48
N ARG A 291 -4.28 4.54 14.56
CA ARG A 291 -3.46 3.33 14.55
C ARG A 291 -4.29 2.17 15.12
N ALA A 292 -4.21 1.00 14.49
CA ALA A 292 -4.92 -0.22 14.90
C ALA A 292 -3.96 -1.31 15.41
#